data_AF-A0A938XUS5-F1
#
_entry.id   AF-A0A938XUS5-F1
#
_cell.length_a   1.000
_cell.length_b   1.000
_cell.length_c   1.000
_cell.angle_alpha   90.00
_cell.angle_beta   90.00
_cell.angle_gamma   90.00
#
_symmetry.space_group_name_H-M   'P 1'
#
loop_
_entity.id
_entity.type
_entity.pdbx_description
1 polymer ?
#
loop_
_entity_poly.entity_id
_entity_poly.type
_entity_poly.pdbx_seq_one_letter_code
_entity_poly.pdbx_strand_id
1 'polypeptide(L)' 'MPRVTERQQSILSAIMEYTEKNKYAPSIRELCEMVGLRSSSTMHRHLENLKLLGLITWEPSFPRTIKVVEDEDVAV' A
#
# COMPACT_ATOMS: atom_id res chain seq x y z
N MET A 1 -8.03 15.20 5.96
CA MET A 1 -6.92 14.23 5.91
C MET A 1 -7.30 12.99 6.69
N PRO A 2 -7.43 11.82 6.04
CA PRO A 2 -7.63 10.57 6.76
C PRO A 2 -6.49 10.36 7.77
N ARG A 3 -6.83 9.99 9.01
CA ARG A 3 -5.84 9.69 10.05
C ARG A 3 -5.18 8.34 9.75
N VAL A 4 -4.14 8.36 8.94
CA VAL A 4 -3.25 7.21 8.76
C VAL A 4 -2.19 7.19 9.86
N THR A 5 -1.89 6.00 10.36
CA THR A 5 -0.79 5.80 11.32
C THR A 5 0.56 5.94 10.63
N GLU A 6 1.62 6.24 11.39
CA GLU A 6 3.00 6.31 10.84
C GLU A 6 3.37 5.05 10.04
N ARG A 7 2.95 3.87 10.52
CA ARG A 7 3.16 2.60 9.81
C ARG A 7 2.46 2.54 8.46
N GLN A 8 1.22 3.01 8.39
CA GLN A 8 0.46 3.07 7.15
C GLN A 8 1.05 4.10 6.18
N GLN A 9 1.53 5.23 6.70
CA GLN A 9 2.26 6.22 5.93
C GLN A 9 3.54 5.60 5.31
N SER A 10 4.33 4.87 6.11
CA SER A 10 5.52 4.17 5.61
C SER A 10 5.19 3.14 4.52
N ILE A 11 4.07 2.41 4.65
CA ILE A 11 3.61 1.47 3.61
C ILE A 11 3.29 2.23 2.32
N LEU A 12 2.55 3.34 2.39
CA LEU A 12 2.21 4.15 1.22
C LEU A 12 3.47 4.71 0.54
N SER A 13 4.39 5.30 1.30
CA SER A 13 5.65 5.81 0.78
C SER A 13 6.51 4.70 0.16
N ALA A 14 6.57 3.52 0.78
CA ALA A 14 7.26 2.37 0.21
C ALA A 14 6.65 1.92 -1.12
N ILE A 15 5.32 1.94 -1.26
CA ILE A 15 4.65 1.61 -2.52
C ILE A 15 5.00 2.62 -3.61
N MET A 16 4.96 3.92 -3.31
CA MET A 16 5.30 4.99 -4.25
C MET A 16 6.76 4.90 -4.69
N GLU A 17 7.69 4.84 -3.74
CA GLU A 17 9.13 4.77 -4.01
C GLU A 17 9.48 3.51 -4.82
N TYR A 18 8.87 2.38 -4.47
CA TYR A 18 9.09 1.15 -5.21
C TYR A 18 8.55 1.24 -6.64
N THR A 19 7.34 1.77 -6.82
CA THR A 19 6.72 1.95 -8.15
C THR A 19 7.51 2.92 -9.00
N GLU A 20 8.02 4.00 -8.43
CA GLU A 20 8.84 4.99 -9.13
C GLU A 20 10.17 4.38 -9.59
N LYS A 21 10.82 3.62 -8.71
CA LYS A 21 12.13 3.00 -8.95
C LYS A 21 12.06 1.80 -9.91
N ASN A 22 11.04 0.96 -9.78
CA ASN A 22 10.95 -0.30 -10.51
C ASN A 22 10.00 -0.26 -11.71
N LYS A 23 9.17 0.78 -11.84
CA LYS A 23 8.10 0.90 -12.86
C LYS A 23 6.98 -0.15 -12.74
N TYR A 24 6.94 -0.90 -11.65
CA TYR A 24 5.87 -1.86 -11.34
C TYR A 24 5.50 -1.82 -9.86
N ALA A 25 4.27 -2.23 -9.56
CA ALA A 25 3.75 -2.28 -8.20
C ALA A 25 4.47 -3.36 -7.37
N PRO A 26 4.80 -3.06 -6.10
CA PRO A 26 5.41 -4.05 -5.21
C PRO A 26 4.43 -5.17 -4.84
N SER A 27 4.99 -6.30 -4.47
CA SER A 27 4.26 -7.40 -3.82
C SER A 27 4.19 -7.21 -2.30
N ILE A 28 3.26 -7.92 -1.65
CA ILE A 28 3.15 -7.96 -0.18
C ILE A 28 4.47 -8.38 0.48
N ARG A 29 5.21 -9.31 -0.14
CA ARG A 29 6.50 -9.76 0.40
C ARG A 29 7.53 -8.63 0.42
N GLU A 30 7.63 -7.90 -0.68
CA GLU A 30 8.57 -6.79 -0.80
C GLU A 30 8.22 -5.63 0.13
N LEU A 31 6.92 -5.34 0.27
CA LEU A 31 6.45 -4.36 1.25
C LEU A 31 6.79 -4.80 2.68
N CYS A 32 6.62 -6.08 3.01
CA CYS A 32 7.01 -6.60 4.32
C CYS A 32 8.51 -6.40 4.58
N GLU A 33 9.36 -6.65 3.57
CA GLU A 33 10.80 -6.43 3.70
C GLU A 33 11.15 -4.94 3.83
N MET A 34 10.55 -4.07 3.03
CA MET A 34 10.78 -2.62 3.08
C MET A 34 10.36 -1.99 4.41
N VAL A 35 9.23 -2.43 4.98
CA VAL A 35 8.67 -1.89 6.22
C VAL A 35 9.16 -2.67 7.46
N GLY A 36 9.97 -3.72 7.27
CA GLY A 36 10.48 -4.56 8.35
C GLY A 36 9.40 -5.37 9.08
N LEU A 37 8.31 -5.72 8.40
CA LEU A 37 7.23 -6.54 8.95
C LEU A 37 7.53 -8.04 8.77
N ARG A 38 7.49 -8.77 9.89
CA ARG A 38 7.74 -10.23 9.90
C ARG A 38 6.54 -11.07 9.44
N SER A 39 5.35 -10.49 9.39
CA SER A 39 4.11 -11.23 9.11
C SER A 39 3.33 -10.58 7.98
N SER A 40 3.13 -11.33 6.90
CA SER A 40 2.24 -10.97 5.79
C SER A 40 0.81 -10.74 6.27
N SER A 41 0.33 -11.49 7.26
CA SER A 41 -1.02 -11.32 7.82
C SER A 41 -1.24 -9.93 8.42
N THR A 42 -0.24 -9.39 9.12
CA THR A 42 -0.29 -8.02 9.65
C THR A 42 -0.32 -7.00 8.51
N MET A 43 0.47 -7.22 7.47
CA MET A 43 0.48 -6.36 6.28
C MET A 43 -0.85 -6.38 5.54
N HIS A 44 -1.46 -7.55 5.33
CA HIS A 44 -2.79 -7.69 4.74
C HIS A 44 -3.80 -6.82 5.48
N ARG A 45 -3.80 -6.82 6.83
CA ARG A 45 -4.71 -5.99 7.63
C ARG A 45 -4.46 -4.49 7.45
N HIS A 46 -3.20 -4.08 7.36
CA HIS A 46 -2.88 -2.67 7.08
C HIS A 46 -3.34 -2.25 5.68
N LEU A 47 -3.12 -3.10 4.67
CA LEU A 47 -3.54 -2.87 3.29
C LEU A 47 -5.07 -2.85 3.16
N GLU A 48 -5.78 -3.73 3.87
CA GLU A 48 -7.24 -3.73 3.90
C GLU A 48 -7.79 -2.43 4.50
N ASN A 49 -7.23 -1.97 5.63
CA ASN A 49 -7.61 -0.67 6.20
C ASN A 49 -7.33 0.49 5.24
N LEU A 50 -6.16 0.50 4.58
CA LEU A 50 -5.83 1.52 3.58
C LEU A 50 -6.78 1.48 2.38
N LYS A 51 -7.21 0.29 1.96
CA LYS A 51 -8.20 0.11 0.89
C LYS A 51 -9.58 0.61 1.31
N LEU A 52 -10.01 0.32 2.54
CA LEU A 52 -11.26 0.83 3.11
C LEU A 52 -11.25 2.36 3.24
N LEU A 53 -10.08 2.96 3.48
CA LEU A 53 -9.89 4.41 3.49
C LEU A 53 -9.86 5.03 2.08
N GLY A 54 -9.91 4.22 1.01
CA GLY A 54 -9.81 4.71 -0.37
C GLY A 54 -8.40 5.13 -0.78
N LEU A 55 -7.38 4.85 0.03
CA LEU A 55 -5.99 5.29 -0.20
C LEU A 55 -5.20 4.34 -1.09
N ILE A 56 -5.59 3.07 -1.14
CA ILE A 56 -4.96 2.09 -2.03
C ILE A 56 -6.00 1.19 -2.68
N THR A 57 -5.67 0.66 -3.84
CA THR A 57 -6.42 -0.41 -4.49
C THR A 57 -5.50 -1.59 -4.74
N TRP A 58 -5.99 -2.80 -4.48
CA TRP A 58 -5.25 -4.02 -4.73
C TRP A 58 -6.18 -5.23 -4.82
N GLU A 59 -5.72 -6.23 -5.56
CA GLU A 59 -6.40 -7.50 -5.81
C GLU A 59 -5.66 -8.62 -5.08
N PRO A 60 -6.27 -9.28 -4.07
CA PRO A 60 -5.61 -10.34 -3.30
C PRO A 60 -5.27 -11.57 -4.15
N SER A 61 -6.00 -11.80 -5.25
CA SER A 61 -5.77 -12.90 -6.19
C SER A 61 -4.59 -12.65 -7.15
N PHE A 62 -4.14 -11.40 -7.29
CA PHE A 62 -3.11 -11.03 -8.26
C PHE A 62 -1.95 -10.30 -7.59
N PRO A 63 -0.72 -10.86 -7.62
CA PRO A 63 0.45 -10.15 -7.13
C PRO A 63 0.71 -8.90 -7.99
N ARG A 64 1.30 -7.86 -7.40
CA ARG A 64 1.67 -6.60 -8.09
C ARG A 64 0.48 -5.80 -8.64
N THR A 65 -0.64 -5.83 -7.94
CA THR A 65 -1.81 -4.98 -8.23
C THR A 65 -1.97 -3.82 -7.26
N ILE A 66 -1.12 -3.78 -6.22
CA ILE A 66 -1.14 -2.72 -5.21
C ILE A 66 -0.79 -1.38 -5.86
N LYS A 67 -1.73 -0.45 -5.85
CA LYS A 67 -1.54 0.93 -6.28
C LYS A 67 -2.05 1.87 -5.21
N VAL A 68 -1.32 2.97 -5.01
CA VAL A 68 -1.82 4.08 -4.22
C VAL A 68 -2.81 4.86 -5.07
N VAL A 69 -3.97 5.15 -4.49
CA VAL A 69 -5.00 6.02 -5.07
C VAL A 69 -4.88 7.32 -4.29
N GLU A 70 -4.30 8.34 -4.92
CA GLU A 70 -4.22 9.66 -4.31
C GLU A 70 -5.59 10.32 -4.36
N ASP A 71 -5.94 11.05 -3.30
CA ASP A 71 -7.25 11.69 -3.08
C ASP A 71 -7.62 12.73 -4.16
N GLU A 72 -6.74 13.02 -5.13
CA GLU A 72 -7.06 13.85 -6.29
C GLU A 72 -8.13 13.23 -7.21
N ASP A 73 -8.43 11.92 -7.10
CA ASP A 73 -9.51 11.26 -7.85
C ASP A 73 -10.90 11.30 -7.15
N VAL A 74 -11.01 11.86 -5.93
CA VAL A 74 -12.29 11.89 -5.15
C VAL A 74 -12.94 13.28 -5.10
N ALA A 75 -12.55 14.18 -6.00
CA ALA A 75 -13.24 15.45 -6.23
C ALA A 75 -13.83 15.53 -7.64
N VAL A 76 -14.89 14.76 -7.90
CA VAL A 76 -15.81 14.97 -9.04
C VAL A 76 -17.25 14.78 -8.61
#